data_AF-A0A9D6XDJ6-F1
#
_entry.id   AF-A0A9D6XDJ6-F1
#
_cell.length_a   1.000
_cell.length_b   1.000
_cell.length_c   1.000
_cell.angle_alpha   90.00
_cell.angle_beta   90.00
_cell.angle_gamma   90.00
#
_symmetry.space_group_name_H-M   'P 1'
#
loop_
_entity.id
_entity.type
_entity.pdbx_description
1 polymer ?
#
loop_
_entity_poly.entity_id
_entity_poly.type
_entity_poly.pdbx_seq_one_letter_code
_entity_poly.pdbx_strand_id
1 'polypeptide(L)'
;GKRVWQQAAFEHALVASLAMLLTGHAAFFVLFRFPVEHGGIGLGSVLLLLFYVLGIRLVFRQEDVKRRQREQQVVAEAEAMRHDAHVVRRVALRRAAIGFAAATLALLVAAPFLARSARDIAEATGISEMFIGTSLVAITTSLPELVTALAAVRLGAFDLAVGNLFGSNAFNMAAFVFADLAYREGALLNAVSSAHALTALWSMLLMNIGLMGIIYRVEKRYLLIEPDSFVMILGYFFGLWLLFR
;
A
#
# COMPACT_ATOMS: atom_id res chain seq x y z
N GLY A 1 23.78 -3.11 -17.77
CA GLY A 1 23.03 -1.84 -17.59
C GLY A 1 21.57 -1.97 -17.99
N LYS A 2 21.23 -1.72 -19.26
CA LYS A 2 19.83 -1.52 -19.73
C LYS A 2 18.82 -2.64 -19.40
N ARG A 3 19.20 -3.93 -19.47
CA ARG A 3 18.29 -5.07 -19.18
C ARG A 3 17.87 -5.21 -17.71
N VAL A 4 18.75 -4.85 -16.76
CA VAL A 4 18.46 -4.96 -15.32
C VAL A 4 17.45 -3.89 -14.90
N TRP A 5 17.56 -2.69 -15.47
CA TRP A 5 16.65 -1.57 -15.20
C TRP A 5 15.24 -1.78 -15.75
N GLN A 6 15.13 -2.30 -16.98
CA GLN A 6 13.84 -2.66 -17.58
C GLN A 6 13.10 -3.71 -16.75
N GLN A 7 13.83 -4.62 -16.10
CA GLN A 7 13.25 -5.64 -15.25
C GLN A 7 12.74 -5.09 -13.91
N ALA A 8 13.51 -4.23 -13.23
CA ALA A 8 13.06 -3.61 -11.97
C ALA A 8 11.82 -2.71 -12.20
N ALA A 9 11.80 -1.92 -13.26
CA ALA A 9 10.63 -1.11 -13.63
C ALA A 9 9.38 -1.97 -13.91
N PHE A 10 9.56 -3.16 -14.50
CA PHE A 10 8.47 -4.08 -14.77
C PHE A 10 7.91 -4.72 -13.49
N GLU A 11 8.76 -5.12 -12.54
CA GLU A 11 8.34 -5.66 -11.24
C GLU A 11 7.50 -4.63 -10.46
N HIS A 12 7.97 -3.39 -10.40
CA HIS A 12 7.23 -2.29 -9.77
C HIS A 12 5.92 -1.98 -10.50
N ALA A 13 5.90 -2.05 -11.83
CA ALA A 13 4.69 -1.86 -12.63
C ALA A 13 3.64 -2.94 -12.38
N LEU A 14 4.04 -4.21 -12.16
CA LEU A 14 3.10 -5.29 -11.84
C LEU A 14 2.41 -5.04 -10.50
N VAL A 15 3.16 -4.67 -9.46
CA VAL A 15 2.60 -4.39 -8.13
C VAL A 15 1.69 -3.16 -8.17
N ALA A 16 2.09 -2.10 -8.87
CA ALA A 16 1.27 -0.91 -9.07
C ALA A 16 -0.03 -1.23 -9.84
N SER A 17 0.05 -2.04 -10.90
CA SER A 17 -1.11 -2.46 -11.68
C SER A 17 -2.08 -3.29 -10.85
N LEU A 18 -1.57 -4.16 -9.97
CA LEU A 18 -2.40 -4.90 -9.02
C LEU A 18 -3.14 -3.96 -8.07
N ALA A 19 -2.46 -2.97 -7.48
CA ALA A 19 -3.09 -1.99 -6.61
C ALA A 19 -4.20 -1.20 -7.33
N MET A 20 -3.96 -0.77 -8.57
CA MET A 20 -4.95 -0.09 -9.40
C MET A 20 -6.14 -0.99 -9.74
N LEU A 21 -5.90 -2.25 -10.10
CA LEU A 21 -6.96 -3.22 -10.40
C LEU A 21 -7.86 -3.44 -9.19
N LEU A 22 -7.28 -3.64 -8.01
CA LEU A 22 -8.04 -3.82 -6.76
C LEU A 22 -8.83 -2.56 -6.39
N THR A 23 -8.24 -1.38 -6.58
CA THR A 23 -8.92 -0.09 -6.34
C THR A 23 -10.11 0.10 -7.30
N GLY A 24 -9.92 -0.20 -8.58
CA GLY A 24 -10.98 -0.15 -9.59
C GLY A 24 -12.09 -1.16 -9.32
N HIS A 25 -11.75 -2.36 -8.86
CA HIS A 25 -12.71 -3.38 -8.43
C HIS A 25 -13.55 -2.90 -7.25
N ALA A 26 -12.92 -2.32 -6.22
CA ALA A 26 -13.64 -1.76 -5.08
C ALA A 26 -14.63 -0.66 -5.54
N ALA A 27 -14.17 0.26 -6.40
CA ALA A 27 -15.02 1.31 -6.98
C ALA A 27 -16.21 0.73 -7.76
N PHE A 28 -15.98 -0.32 -8.55
CA PHE A 28 -17.05 -1.02 -9.28
C PHE A 28 -18.11 -1.58 -8.31
N PHE A 29 -17.73 -2.28 -7.25
CA PHE A 29 -18.71 -2.81 -6.30
C PHE A 29 -19.46 -1.72 -5.52
N VAL A 30 -18.80 -0.61 -5.19
CA VAL A 30 -19.43 0.56 -4.57
C VAL A 30 -20.48 1.21 -5.48
N LEU A 31 -20.24 1.24 -6.80
CA LEU A 31 -21.15 1.84 -7.77
C LEU A 31 -22.34 0.94 -8.12
N PHE A 32 -22.10 -0.35 -8.34
CA PHE A 32 -23.12 -1.28 -8.84
C PHE A 32 -23.93 -1.98 -7.74
N ARG A 33 -23.43 -1.98 -6.50
CA ARG A 33 -24.13 -2.46 -5.29
C ARG A 33 -24.77 -3.85 -5.42
N PHE A 34 -23.95 -4.86 -5.72
CA PHE A 34 -24.43 -6.23 -5.87
C PHE A 34 -24.86 -6.83 -4.52
N PRO A 35 -26.11 -7.29 -4.35
CA PRO A 35 -26.63 -7.79 -3.08
C PRO A 35 -26.26 -9.27 -2.84
N VAL A 36 -25.03 -9.68 -3.16
CA VAL A 36 -24.57 -11.06 -3.01
C VAL A 36 -23.59 -11.14 -1.84
N GLU A 37 -23.96 -11.89 -0.82
CA GLU A 37 -23.13 -12.13 0.36
C GLU A 37 -23.20 -13.60 0.80
N HIS A 38 -22.11 -14.08 1.40
CA HIS A 38 -22.04 -15.42 1.98
C HIS A 38 -21.27 -15.38 3.30
N GLY A 39 -21.89 -15.84 4.38
CA GLY A 39 -21.24 -15.91 5.70
C GLY A 39 -20.86 -14.55 6.30
N GLY A 40 -21.59 -13.48 5.96
CA GLY A 40 -21.30 -12.12 6.42
C GLY A 40 -20.18 -11.41 5.65
N ILE A 41 -19.76 -11.96 4.51
CA ILE A 41 -18.81 -11.31 3.60
C ILE A 41 -19.48 -11.12 2.24
N GLY A 42 -19.46 -9.88 1.74
CA GLY A 42 -19.92 -9.53 0.41
C GLY A 42 -19.03 -10.10 -0.70
N LEU A 43 -19.64 -10.42 -1.84
CA LEU A 43 -18.94 -10.92 -3.03
C LEU A 43 -17.77 -10.02 -3.45
N GLY A 44 -17.95 -8.69 -3.35
CA GLY A 44 -16.92 -7.72 -3.70
C GLY A 44 -15.64 -7.90 -2.88
N SER A 45 -15.77 -8.09 -1.56
CA SER A 45 -14.64 -8.28 -0.64
C SER A 45 -13.95 -9.64 -0.83
N VAL A 46 -14.71 -10.70 -1.10
CA VAL A 46 -14.15 -12.02 -1.43
C VAL A 46 -13.31 -11.95 -2.71
N LEU A 47 -13.84 -11.28 -3.74
CA LEU A 47 -13.12 -11.11 -5.00
C LEU A 47 -11.88 -10.20 -4.86
N LEU A 48 -11.91 -9.18 -3.99
CA LEU A 48 -10.73 -8.38 -3.64
C LEU A 48 -9.62 -9.27 -3.08
N LEU A 49 -9.95 -10.10 -2.09
CA LEU A 49 -8.98 -11.02 -1.50
C LEU A 49 -8.45 -12.02 -2.53
N LEU A 50 -9.32 -12.57 -3.37
CA LEU A 50 -8.94 -13.50 -4.44
C LEU A 50 -7.96 -12.85 -5.42
N PHE A 51 -8.29 -11.67 -5.96
CA PHE A 51 -7.44 -10.94 -6.90
C PHE A 51 -6.12 -10.51 -6.26
N TYR A 52 -6.13 -10.13 -4.98
CA TYR A 52 -4.92 -9.82 -4.24
C TYR A 52 -4.01 -11.04 -4.12
N VAL A 53 -4.53 -12.19 -3.67
CA VAL A 53 -3.76 -13.44 -3.52
C VAL A 53 -3.23 -13.93 -4.88
N LEU A 54 -4.06 -13.89 -5.92
CA LEU A 54 -3.64 -14.27 -7.28
C LEU A 54 -2.59 -13.31 -7.83
N GLY A 55 -2.78 -12.00 -7.65
CA GLY A 55 -1.86 -10.96 -8.08
C GLY A 55 -0.50 -11.07 -7.40
N ILE A 56 -0.49 -11.22 -6.07
CA ILE A 56 0.72 -11.48 -5.31
C ILE A 56 1.38 -12.78 -5.78
N ARG A 57 0.62 -13.86 -5.94
CA ARG A 57 1.19 -15.12 -6.44
C ARG A 57 1.83 -14.95 -7.82
N LEU A 58 1.27 -14.12 -8.69
CA LEU A 58 1.85 -13.81 -10.00
C LEU A 58 3.14 -13.00 -9.88
N VAL A 59 3.17 -11.98 -9.02
CA VAL A 59 4.36 -11.15 -8.74
C VAL A 59 5.50 -12.01 -8.15
N PHE A 60 5.21 -12.78 -7.10
CA PHE A 60 6.19 -13.62 -6.41
C PHE A 60 6.75 -14.73 -7.31
N ARG A 61 5.95 -15.29 -8.22
CA ARG A 61 6.46 -16.28 -9.20
C ARG A 61 7.54 -15.70 -10.10
N GLN A 62 7.56 -14.39 -10.34
CA GLN A 62 8.61 -13.74 -11.12
C GLN A 62 9.86 -13.42 -10.27
N GLU A 63 9.68 -13.06 -8.99
CA GLU A 63 10.78 -12.78 -8.07
C GLU A 63 11.55 -14.03 -7.62
N ASP A 64 10.85 -15.15 -7.37
CA ASP A 64 11.43 -16.38 -6.82
C ASP A 64 12.53 -16.99 -7.71
N VAL A 65 12.42 -16.83 -9.03
CA VAL A 65 13.41 -17.32 -10.00
C VAL A 65 14.73 -16.56 -9.87
N LYS A 66 14.69 -15.26 -9.54
CA LYS A 66 15.87 -14.41 -9.37
C LYS A 66 16.45 -14.48 -7.95
N ARG A 67 15.61 -14.62 -6.93
CA ARG A 67 16.01 -14.75 -5.52
C ARG A 67 16.91 -15.97 -5.32
N ARG A 68 16.55 -17.10 -5.93
CA ARG A 68 17.35 -18.33 -5.91
C ARG A 68 18.76 -18.16 -6.53
N GLN A 69 18.91 -17.31 -7.56
CA GLN A 69 20.21 -17.05 -8.19
C GLN A 69 21.10 -16.12 -7.34
N ARG A 70 20.55 -15.05 -6.76
CA ARG A 70 21.30 -14.18 -5.84
C ARG A 70 21.65 -14.88 -4.53
N GLU A 71 20.73 -15.69 -3.99
CA GLU A 71 21.00 -16.50 -2.80
C GLU A 71 22.10 -17.52 -3.06
N GLN A 72 22.16 -18.17 -4.23
CA GLN A 72 23.27 -19.08 -4.57
C GLN A 72 24.63 -18.37 -4.62
N GLN A 73 24.68 -17.12 -5.12
CA GLN A 73 25.89 -16.31 -5.16
C GLN A 73 26.34 -15.84 -3.76
N VAL A 74 25.40 -15.36 -2.94
CA VAL A 74 25.66 -14.91 -1.57
C VAL A 74 25.95 -16.08 -0.63
N VAL A 75 25.35 -17.25 -0.84
CA VAL A 75 25.64 -18.48 -0.08
C VAL A 75 27.04 -19.00 -0.43
N ALA A 76 27.45 -18.98 -1.71
CA ALA A 76 28.81 -19.34 -2.11
C ALA A 76 29.89 -18.43 -1.49
N GLU A 77 29.64 -17.11 -1.39
CA GLU A 77 30.53 -16.17 -0.69
C GLU A 77 30.46 -16.31 0.84
N ALA A 78 29.28 -16.58 1.40
CA ALA A 78 29.05 -16.70 2.84
C ALA A 78 29.50 -18.06 3.42
N GLU A 79 29.74 -19.07 2.59
CA GLU A 79 30.36 -20.35 2.99
C GLU A 79 31.88 -20.22 3.18
N ALA A 80 32.53 -19.26 2.51
CA ALA A 80 33.97 -19.00 2.65
C ALA A 80 34.37 -18.29 3.96
N MET A 81 33.39 -17.85 4.77
CA MET A 81 33.63 -16.86 5.84
C MET A 81 33.03 -17.24 7.20
N ARG A 82 33.02 -18.52 7.59
CA ARG A 82 32.35 -18.97 8.82
C ARG A 82 33.26 -19.62 9.86
N HIS A 83 33.41 -18.93 10.99
CA HIS A 83 33.31 -19.59 12.30
C HIS A 83 32.67 -18.79 13.46
N ASP A 84 32.36 -17.48 13.36
CA ASP A 84 31.73 -16.72 14.49
C ASP A 84 30.35 -16.07 14.20
N ALA A 85 29.81 -16.21 12.98
CA ALA A 85 28.65 -15.43 12.52
C ALA A 85 27.26 -15.89 13.04
N HIS A 86 27.14 -17.08 13.64
CA HIS A 86 25.84 -17.68 13.93
C HIS A 86 25.15 -17.14 15.20
N VAL A 87 25.91 -16.73 16.22
CA VAL A 87 25.35 -16.18 17.47
C VAL A 87 24.92 -14.73 17.27
N VAL A 88 25.75 -13.92 16.60
CA VAL A 88 25.45 -12.51 16.28
C VAL A 88 24.19 -12.39 15.41
N ARG A 89 24.02 -13.28 14.42
CA ARG A 89 22.83 -13.30 13.55
C ARG A 89 21.54 -13.61 14.32
N ARG A 90 21.53 -14.57 15.26
CA ARG A 90 20.33 -14.91 16.05
C ARG A 90 19.94 -13.79 17.01
N VAL A 91 20.90 -13.13 17.65
CA VAL A 91 20.64 -12.01 18.56
C VAL A 91 20.08 -10.81 17.77
N ALA A 92 20.65 -10.53 16.59
CA ALA A 92 20.15 -9.48 15.71
C ALA A 92 18.70 -9.75 15.22
N LEU A 93 18.40 -10.99 14.83
CA LEU A 93 17.05 -11.39 14.39
C LEU A 93 16.03 -11.31 15.54
N ARG A 94 16.38 -11.78 16.74
CA ARG A 94 15.47 -11.70 17.89
C ARG A 94 15.17 -10.25 18.26
N ARG A 95 16.19 -9.37 18.28
CA ARG A 95 15.98 -7.94 18.53
C ARG A 95 15.10 -7.29 17.47
N ALA A 96 15.34 -7.59 16.19
CA ALA A 96 14.52 -7.09 15.09
C ALA A 96 13.06 -7.58 15.19
N ALA A 97 12.85 -8.87 15.47
CA ALA A 97 11.53 -9.45 15.63
C ALA A 97 10.76 -8.86 16.82
N ILE A 98 11.44 -8.69 17.97
CA ILE A 98 10.83 -8.06 19.15
C ILE A 98 10.48 -6.60 18.86
N GLY A 99 11.39 -5.84 18.24
CA GLY A 99 11.13 -4.46 17.85
C GLY A 99 9.96 -4.32 16.89
N PHE A 100 9.89 -5.20 15.87
CA PHE A 100 8.78 -5.26 14.93
C PHE A 100 7.46 -5.57 15.64
N ALA A 101 7.43 -6.62 16.47
CA ALA A 101 6.23 -7.01 17.21
C ALA A 101 5.74 -5.89 18.15
N ALA A 102 6.65 -5.21 18.85
CA ALA A 102 6.32 -4.11 19.74
C ALA A 102 5.73 -2.91 18.96
N ALA A 103 6.32 -2.56 17.81
CA ALA A 103 5.79 -1.48 16.96
C ALA A 103 4.41 -1.83 16.38
N THR A 104 4.22 -3.06 15.89
CA THR A 104 2.91 -3.53 15.42
C THR A 104 1.87 -3.48 16.53
N LEU A 105 2.21 -3.94 17.75
CA LEU A 105 1.28 -3.89 18.88
C LEU A 105 0.88 -2.46 19.24
N ALA A 106 1.84 -1.52 19.24
CA ALA A 106 1.54 -0.11 19.48
C ALA A 106 0.56 0.45 18.43
N LEU A 107 0.75 0.12 17.15
CA LEU A 107 -0.17 0.53 16.08
C LEU A 107 -1.58 -0.09 16.26
N LEU A 108 -1.65 -1.38 16.59
CA LEU A 108 -2.93 -2.08 16.82
C LEU A 108 -3.72 -1.48 17.99
N VAL A 109 -3.04 -1.07 19.06
CA VAL A 109 -3.68 -0.43 20.21
C VAL A 109 -4.10 1.00 19.87
N ALA A 110 -3.27 1.77 19.14
CA ALA A 110 -3.55 3.17 18.82
C ALA A 110 -4.66 3.36 17.77
N ALA A 111 -4.76 2.45 16.78
CA ALA A 111 -5.65 2.61 15.63
C ALA A 111 -7.14 2.80 15.98
N PRO A 112 -7.75 2.05 16.94
CA PRO A 112 -9.14 2.28 17.34
C PRO A 112 -9.38 3.64 18.01
N PHE A 113 -8.41 4.15 18.77
CA PHE A 113 -8.51 5.50 19.36
C PHE A 113 -8.46 6.55 18.27
N LEU A 114 -7.56 6.40 17.31
CA LEU A 114 -7.47 7.30 16.16
C LEU A 114 -8.80 7.35 15.38
N ALA A 115 -9.39 6.19 15.08
CA ALA A 115 -10.66 6.12 14.35
C ALA A 115 -11.82 6.79 15.12
N ARG A 116 -11.90 6.57 16.44
CA ARG A 116 -12.90 7.25 17.29
C ARG A 116 -12.68 8.76 17.34
N SER A 117 -11.46 9.21 17.60
CA SER A 117 -11.14 10.64 17.63
C SER A 117 -11.41 11.33 16.30
N ALA A 118 -11.15 10.65 15.17
CA ALA A 118 -11.49 11.18 13.85
C ALA A 118 -13.00 11.40 13.68
N ARG A 119 -13.82 10.42 14.10
CA ARG A 119 -15.27 10.56 14.12
C ARG A 119 -15.72 11.71 15.04
N ASP A 120 -15.20 11.77 16.26
CA ASP A 120 -15.56 12.82 17.22
C ASP A 120 -15.20 14.22 16.69
N ILE A 121 -14.08 14.36 15.97
CA ILE A 121 -13.69 15.60 15.28
C ILE A 121 -14.70 15.93 14.18
N ALA A 122 -15.11 14.96 13.37
CA ALA A 122 -16.11 15.17 12.31
C ALA A 122 -17.42 15.69 12.91
N GLU A 123 -17.93 15.04 13.96
CA GLU A 123 -19.16 15.41 14.65
C GLU A 123 -19.05 16.80 15.31
N ALA A 124 -17.94 17.12 15.98
CA ALA A 124 -17.76 18.39 16.68
C ALA A 124 -17.54 19.59 15.74
N THR A 125 -16.90 19.38 14.59
CA THR A 125 -16.59 20.45 13.62
C THR A 125 -17.66 20.63 12.55
N GLY A 126 -18.58 19.66 12.41
CA GLY A 126 -19.56 19.62 11.31
C GLY A 126 -18.93 19.31 9.95
N ILE A 127 -17.65 18.94 9.90
CA ILE A 127 -16.95 18.51 8.69
C ILE A 127 -17.40 17.07 8.37
N SER A 128 -17.64 16.76 7.09
CA SER A 128 -18.09 15.42 6.71
C SER A 128 -17.10 14.32 7.12
N GLU A 129 -17.63 13.17 7.56
CA GLU A 129 -16.82 11.99 7.88
C GLU A 129 -15.98 11.53 6.68
N MET A 130 -16.50 11.74 5.47
CA MET A 130 -15.76 11.51 4.22
C MET A 130 -14.51 12.38 4.13
N PHE A 131 -14.59 13.68 4.44
CA PHE A 131 -13.42 14.56 4.45
C PHE A 131 -12.40 14.11 5.48
N ILE A 132 -12.84 13.88 6.72
CA ILE A 132 -11.93 13.45 7.79
C ILE A 132 -11.27 12.11 7.45
N GLY A 133 -12.03 11.16 6.90
CA GLY A 133 -11.54 9.86 6.47
C GLY A 133 -10.51 9.95 5.33
N THR A 134 -10.84 10.70 4.27
CA THR A 134 -9.99 10.85 3.07
C THR A 134 -8.78 11.77 3.27
N SER A 135 -8.75 12.58 4.35
CA SER A 135 -7.64 13.50 4.64
C SER A 135 -6.91 13.15 5.95
N LEU A 136 -7.49 13.45 7.10
CA LEU A 136 -6.82 13.32 8.41
C LEU A 136 -6.47 11.87 8.73
N VAL A 137 -7.43 10.96 8.57
CA VAL A 137 -7.21 9.52 8.80
C VAL A 137 -6.22 8.98 7.79
N ALA A 138 -6.42 9.27 6.49
CA ALA A 138 -5.53 8.84 5.41
C ALA A 138 -4.08 9.30 5.62
N ILE A 139 -3.84 10.57 5.99
CA ILE A 139 -2.50 11.07 6.31
C ILE A 139 -1.91 10.26 7.47
N THR A 140 -2.68 10.09 8.55
CA THR A 140 -2.17 9.43 9.76
C THR A 140 -1.81 7.96 9.52
N THR A 141 -2.62 7.22 8.76
CA THR A 141 -2.33 5.82 8.42
C THR A 141 -1.22 5.67 7.39
N SER A 142 -0.99 6.68 6.55
CA SER A 142 0.08 6.67 5.53
C SER A 142 1.43 7.16 6.06
N LEU A 143 1.46 7.87 7.20
CA LEU A 143 2.71 8.32 7.83
C LEU A 143 3.67 7.17 8.17
N PRO A 144 3.25 6.05 8.78
CA PRO A 144 4.09 4.87 8.97
C PRO A 144 4.69 4.35 7.65
N GLU A 145 3.91 4.33 6.58
CA GLU A 145 4.36 3.90 5.25
C GLU A 145 5.41 4.87 4.68
N LEU A 146 5.21 6.18 4.84
CA LEU A 146 6.17 7.19 4.43
C LEU A 146 7.50 7.05 5.20
N VAL A 147 7.45 6.85 6.51
CA VAL A 147 8.64 6.70 7.36
C VAL A 147 9.42 5.44 6.97
N THR A 148 8.72 4.33 6.75
CA THR A 148 9.35 3.06 6.33
C THR A 148 9.95 3.16 4.92
N ALA A 149 9.26 3.80 3.97
CA ALA A 149 9.80 4.07 2.64
C ALA A 149 11.04 4.96 2.68
N LEU A 150 11.03 6.04 3.47
CA LEU A 150 12.18 6.93 3.64
C LEU A 150 13.37 6.19 4.27
N ALA A 151 13.12 5.34 5.27
CA ALA A 151 14.16 4.51 5.87
C ALA A 151 14.76 3.54 4.85
N ALA A 152 13.93 2.87 4.04
CA ALA A 152 14.39 1.98 2.97
C ALA A 152 15.25 2.71 1.94
N VAL A 153 14.85 3.92 1.51
CA VAL A 153 15.65 4.77 0.61
C VAL A 153 17.00 5.14 1.22
N ARG A 154 17.03 5.53 2.50
CA ARG A 154 18.29 5.85 3.22
C ARG A 154 19.23 4.65 3.34
N LEU A 155 18.69 3.43 3.33
CA LEU A 155 19.45 2.18 3.33
C LEU A 155 19.83 1.71 1.91
N GLY A 156 19.50 2.47 0.86
CA GLY A 156 19.73 2.08 -0.54
C GLY A 156 18.79 0.97 -1.04
N ALA A 157 17.77 0.61 -0.27
CA ALA A 157 16.79 -0.42 -0.58
C ALA A 157 15.60 0.15 -1.37
N PHE A 158 15.86 0.70 -2.56
CA PHE A 158 14.84 1.37 -3.38
C PHE A 158 13.70 0.45 -3.81
N ASP A 159 14.01 -0.81 -4.17
CA ASP A 159 12.97 -1.78 -4.55
C ASP A 159 12.02 -2.08 -3.38
N LEU A 160 12.54 -2.08 -2.14
CA LEU A 160 11.72 -2.23 -0.94
C LEU A 160 10.83 -1.00 -0.71
N ALA A 161 11.36 0.21 -0.93
CA ALA A 161 10.58 1.43 -0.78
C ALA A 161 9.40 1.49 -1.77
N VAL A 162 9.66 1.18 -3.04
CA VAL A 162 8.62 1.17 -4.09
C VAL A 162 7.65 0.01 -3.89
N GLY A 163 8.14 -1.18 -3.55
CA GLY A 163 7.32 -2.34 -3.22
C GLY A 163 6.41 -2.09 -2.02
N ASN A 164 6.87 -1.39 -0.99
CA ASN A 164 6.05 -0.95 0.14
C ASN A 164 4.95 0.03 -0.30
N LEU A 165 5.28 1.03 -1.12
CA LEU A 165 4.32 2.04 -1.58
C LEU A 165 3.13 1.43 -2.33
N PHE A 166 3.38 0.57 -3.33
CA PHE A 166 2.30 -0.05 -4.11
C PHE A 166 1.71 -1.28 -3.42
N GLY A 167 2.53 -2.06 -2.72
CA GLY A 167 2.11 -3.27 -2.01
C GLY A 167 1.16 -2.97 -0.86
N SER A 168 1.39 -1.91 -0.09
CA SER A 168 0.49 -1.47 0.98
C SER A 168 -0.85 -0.98 0.42
N ASN A 169 -0.87 -0.27 -0.70
CA ASN A 169 -2.12 0.10 -1.38
C ASN A 169 -2.92 -1.13 -1.83
N ALA A 170 -2.26 -2.14 -2.42
CA ALA A 170 -2.91 -3.38 -2.78
C ALA A 170 -3.45 -4.14 -1.56
N PHE A 171 -2.67 -4.21 -0.47
CA PHE A 171 -3.09 -4.84 0.77
C PHE A 171 -4.26 -4.11 1.43
N ASN A 172 -4.25 -2.78 1.44
CA ASN A 172 -5.34 -1.95 2.00
C ASN A 172 -6.68 -2.26 1.30
N MET A 173 -6.66 -2.51 -0.01
CA MET A 173 -7.86 -2.96 -0.73
C MET A 173 -8.29 -4.37 -0.30
N ALA A 174 -7.35 -5.32 -0.19
CA ALA A 174 -7.67 -6.68 0.27
C ALA A 174 -8.19 -6.70 1.71
N ALA A 175 -7.74 -5.78 2.56
CA ALA A 175 -8.13 -5.67 3.96
C ALA A 175 -9.62 -5.36 4.16
N PHE A 176 -10.34 -4.91 3.12
CA PHE A 176 -11.79 -4.75 3.17
C PHE A 176 -12.52 -6.04 3.56
N VAL A 177 -11.96 -7.22 3.29
CA VAL A 177 -12.56 -8.50 3.76
C VAL A 177 -12.68 -8.58 5.29
N PHE A 178 -11.72 -8.02 6.02
CA PHE A 178 -11.76 -7.97 7.48
C PHE A 178 -12.72 -6.89 7.96
N ALA A 179 -12.79 -5.77 7.25
CA ALA A 179 -13.77 -4.71 7.53
C ALA A 179 -15.20 -5.20 7.29
N ASP A 180 -15.42 -6.00 6.24
CA ASP A 180 -16.69 -6.64 5.91
C ASP A 180 -17.11 -7.63 7.00
N LEU A 181 -16.18 -8.47 7.48
CA LEU A 181 -16.41 -9.37 8.62
C LEU A 181 -16.80 -8.64 9.91
N ALA A 182 -16.30 -7.42 10.10
CA ALA A 182 -16.66 -6.58 11.25
C ALA A 182 -18.01 -5.88 11.05
N TYR A 183 -18.44 -5.66 9.81
CA TYR A 183 -19.71 -5.03 9.45
C TYR A 183 -20.83 -6.08 9.43
N ARG A 184 -21.81 -5.95 10.33
CA ARG A 184 -22.86 -6.97 10.51
C ARG A 184 -24.16 -6.70 9.75
N GLU A 185 -24.23 -5.60 9.02
CA GLU A 185 -25.47 -5.13 8.38
C GLU A 185 -25.52 -5.43 6.87
N GLY A 186 -24.63 -6.30 6.39
CA GLY A 186 -24.58 -6.81 5.02
C GLY A 186 -23.21 -6.61 4.38
N ALA A 187 -23.15 -6.51 3.06
CA ALA A 187 -21.91 -6.20 2.34
C ALA A 187 -21.46 -4.73 2.52
N LEU A 188 -20.31 -4.51 3.17
CA LEU A 188 -19.72 -3.21 3.46
C LEU A 188 -19.61 -2.33 2.23
N LEU A 189 -19.11 -2.87 1.11
CA LEU A 189 -18.94 -2.09 -0.13
C LEU A 189 -20.26 -1.54 -0.68
N ASN A 190 -21.40 -2.14 -0.36
CA ASN A 190 -22.72 -1.63 -0.76
C ASN A 190 -23.20 -0.49 0.17
N ALA A 191 -22.75 -0.48 1.43
CA ALA A 191 -23.06 0.55 2.41
C ALA A 191 -22.23 1.82 2.22
N VAL A 192 -21.06 1.70 1.57
CA VAL A 192 -20.20 2.85 1.24
C VAL A 192 -20.92 3.79 0.25
N SER A 193 -20.79 5.10 0.49
CA SER A 193 -21.33 6.13 -0.41
C SER A 193 -20.67 6.05 -1.79
N SER A 194 -21.48 6.21 -2.85
CA SER A 194 -20.99 6.22 -4.23
C SER A 194 -20.00 7.35 -4.51
N ALA A 195 -19.98 8.40 -3.69
CA ALA A 195 -19.00 9.48 -3.76
C ALA A 195 -17.54 8.99 -3.56
N HIS A 196 -17.33 7.85 -2.88
CA HIS A 196 -16.00 7.25 -2.77
C HIS A 196 -15.48 6.67 -4.10
N ALA A 197 -16.33 6.43 -5.10
CA ALA A 197 -15.87 6.02 -6.43
C ALA A 197 -14.98 7.10 -7.07
N LEU A 198 -15.28 8.39 -6.85
CA LEU A 198 -14.44 9.48 -7.36
C LEU A 198 -13.08 9.50 -6.64
N THR A 199 -13.05 9.26 -5.33
CA THR A 199 -11.79 9.15 -4.57
C THR A 199 -10.92 8.00 -5.09
N ALA A 200 -11.54 6.86 -5.45
CA ALA A 200 -10.85 5.70 -5.99
C ALA A 200 -10.25 6.00 -7.38
N LEU A 201 -11.01 6.64 -8.27
CA LEU A 201 -10.52 7.05 -9.59
C LEU A 201 -9.37 8.05 -9.50
N TRP A 202 -9.47 9.04 -8.59
CA TRP A 202 -8.37 9.97 -8.34
C TRP A 202 -7.13 9.25 -7.81
N SER A 203 -7.30 8.32 -6.87
CA SER A 203 -6.19 7.52 -6.34
C SER A 203 -5.49 6.71 -7.44
N MET A 204 -6.26 6.07 -8.33
CA MET A 204 -5.71 5.38 -9.51
C MET A 204 -4.93 6.31 -10.45
N LEU A 205 -5.43 7.52 -10.68
CA LEU A 205 -4.74 8.52 -11.50
C LEU A 205 -3.40 8.94 -10.88
N LEU A 206 -3.37 9.22 -9.57
CA LEU A 206 -2.12 9.56 -8.87
C LEU A 206 -1.13 8.40 -8.83
N MET A 207 -1.61 7.17 -8.60
CA MET A 207 -0.77 5.97 -8.68
C MET A 207 -0.17 5.80 -10.09
N ASN A 208 -0.91 6.14 -11.14
CA ASN A 208 -0.43 6.04 -12.52
C ASN A 208 0.67 7.09 -12.79
N ILE A 209 0.48 8.33 -12.33
CA ILE A 209 1.52 9.36 -12.41
C ILE A 209 2.79 8.91 -11.68
N GLY A 210 2.67 8.36 -10.47
CA GLY A 210 3.81 7.84 -9.71
C GLY A 210 4.52 6.68 -10.43
N LEU A 211 3.74 5.76 -11.02
CA LEU A 211 4.31 4.67 -11.83
C LEU A 211 5.06 5.22 -13.06
N MET A 212 4.49 6.20 -13.75
CA MET A 212 5.14 6.85 -14.88
C MET A 212 6.43 7.57 -14.48
N GLY A 213 6.46 8.21 -13.31
CA GLY A 213 7.68 8.81 -12.75
C GLY A 213 8.81 7.79 -12.59
N ILE A 214 8.48 6.61 -12.06
CA ILE A 214 9.44 5.51 -11.87
C ILE A 214 9.92 4.94 -13.22
N ILE A 215 9.03 4.78 -14.20
CA ILE A 215 9.35 4.21 -15.52
C ILE A 215 10.18 5.19 -16.35
N TYR A 216 9.77 6.46 -16.43
CA TYR A 216 10.35 7.45 -17.33
C TYR A 216 11.56 8.19 -16.75
N ARG A 217 11.80 8.10 -15.43
CA ARG A 217 12.91 8.76 -14.71
C ARG A 217 13.19 10.17 -15.22
N VAL A 218 12.44 11.14 -14.70
CA VAL A 218 12.69 12.55 -15.03
C VAL A 218 14.01 12.97 -14.40
N GLU A 219 15.10 12.97 -15.19
CA GLU A 219 16.47 13.28 -14.72
C GLU A 219 16.66 14.73 -14.24
N LYS A 220 15.67 15.61 -14.45
CA LYS A 220 15.75 17.01 -14.04
C LYS A 220 15.08 17.24 -12.69
N ARG A 221 15.90 17.35 -11.65
CA ARG A 221 15.48 17.76 -10.31
C ARG A 221 15.47 19.29 -10.21
N TYR A 222 14.32 19.88 -9.90
CA TYR A 222 14.20 21.32 -9.58
C TYR A 222 13.92 21.45 -8.08
N LEU A 223 14.77 22.17 -7.34
CA LEU A 223 14.56 22.46 -5.90
C LEU A 223 14.20 21.21 -5.05
N LEU A 224 15.09 20.21 -5.02
CA LEU A 224 14.99 19.02 -4.17
C LEU A 224 13.84 18.03 -4.47
N ILE A 225 12.86 18.38 -5.30
CA ILE A 225 11.68 17.53 -5.63
C ILE A 225 11.71 17.17 -7.13
N GLU A 226 11.35 15.93 -7.46
CA GLU A 226 11.19 15.51 -8.85
C GLU A 226 9.85 16.04 -9.41
N PRO A 227 9.78 16.48 -10.69
CA PRO A 227 8.58 17.12 -11.24
C PRO A 227 7.29 16.30 -11.11
N ASP A 228 7.38 14.98 -11.23
CA ASP A 228 6.29 14.03 -11.01
C ASP A 228 5.79 14.05 -9.55
N SER A 229 6.68 14.09 -8.57
CA SER A 229 6.32 14.23 -7.15
C SER A 229 5.60 15.56 -6.88
N PHE A 230 6.02 16.64 -7.53
CA PHE A 230 5.34 17.94 -7.42
C PHE A 230 3.94 17.91 -8.05
N VAL A 231 3.79 17.29 -9.23
CA VAL A 231 2.50 17.08 -9.88
C VAL A 231 1.58 16.21 -9.02
N MET A 232 2.11 15.17 -8.37
CA MET A 232 1.33 14.34 -7.44
C MET A 232 0.83 15.12 -6.23
N ILE A 233 1.67 15.96 -5.62
CA ILE A 233 1.27 16.80 -4.47
C ILE A 233 0.17 17.78 -4.88
N LEU A 234 0.35 18.49 -6.00
CA LEU A 234 -0.67 19.39 -6.51
C LEU A 234 -1.96 18.65 -6.89
N GLY A 235 -1.83 17.48 -7.53
CA GLY A 235 -2.95 16.63 -7.89
C GLY A 235 -3.73 16.13 -6.69
N TYR A 236 -3.05 15.78 -5.59
CA TYR A 236 -3.70 15.40 -4.33
C TYR A 236 -4.54 16.53 -3.75
N PHE A 237 -3.98 17.74 -3.61
CA PHE A 237 -4.72 18.89 -3.11
C PHE A 237 -5.85 19.32 -4.05
N PHE A 238 -5.64 19.24 -5.36
CA PHE A 238 -6.67 19.50 -6.34
C PHE A 238 -7.80 18.46 -6.29
N GLY A 239 -7.48 17.19 -6.08
CA GLY A 239 -8.46 16.12 -5.89
C GLY A 239 -9.30 16.33 -4.64
N LEU A 240 -8.69 16.70 -3.52
CA LEU A 240 -9.41 17.11 -2.31
C LEU A 240 -10.34 18.29 -2.59
N TRP A 241 -9.85 19.34 -3.24
CA TRP A 241 -10.69 20.48 -3.59
C TRP A 241 -11.88 20.10 -4.49
N LEU A 242 -11.67 19.21 -5.46
CA LEU A 242 -12.73 18.74 -6.36
C LEU A 242 -13.80 17.90 -5.63
N LEU A 243 -13.38 17.08 -4.68
CA LEU A 243 -14.25 16.18 -3.92
C LEU A 243 -15.15 16.92 -2.92
N PHE A 244 -14.71 18.08 -2.44
CA PHE A 244 -15.37 18.82 -1.36
C PHE A 244 -15.89 20.20 -1.78
N ARG A 245 -16.04 20.40 -3.08
CA ARG A 245 -16.74 21.55 -3.68
C ARG A 245 -18.20 21.21 -3.89
#